data_AF-A0A7Y5Q1I1-F1
#
_entry.id   AF-A0A7Y5Q1I1-F1
#
_cell.length_a   1.000
_cell.length_b   1.000
_cell.length_c   1.000
_cell.angle_alpha   90.00
_cell.angle_beta   90.00
_cell.angle_gamma   90.00
#
_symmetry.space_group_name_H-M   'P 1'
#
loop_
_entity.id
_entity.type
_entity.pdbx_description
1 polymer ?
#
loop_
_entity_poly.entity_id
_entity_poly.type
_entity_poly.pdbx_seq_one_letter_code
_entity_poly.pdbx_strand_id
1 'polypeptide(L)' 'MSIPFHCADAAQLEIDCTFDAGFSFFDSLNNIVEIGQFRAALANVRRHLNPGGHFLFDLNTAFAFEQGMFDQEESDPDE' A
#
# COMPACT_ATOMS: atom_id res chain seq x y z
N MET A 1 5.57 -5.22 -24.81
CA MET A 1 4.42 -5.25 -23.88
C MET A 1 4.56 -4.02 -22.98
N SER A 2 3.55 -3.16 -22.90
CA SER A 2 3.58 -1.95 -22.06
C SER A 2 2.74 -2.20 -20.81
N ILE A 3 3.26 -1.86 -19.64
CA ILE A 3 2.52 -1.94 -18.37
C ILE A 3 1.94 -0.55 -18.10
N PRO A 4 0.61 -0.41 -17.95
CA PRO A 4 0.01 0.89 -17.65
C PRO A 4 0.33 1.30 -16.21
N PHE A 5 0.66 2.57 -16.02
CA PHE A 5 0.86 3.18 -14.70
C PHE A 5 -0.22 4.22 -14.47
N HIS A 6 -0.87 4.15 -13.31
CA HIS A 6 -1.93 5.08 -12.90
C HIS A 6 -1.46 5.84 -11.66
N CYS A 7 -1.51 7.17 -11.71
CA CYS A 7 -1.33 8.01 -10.53
C CYS A 7 -2.69 8.19 -9.85
N ALA A 8 -2.86 7.63 -8.65
CA ALA A 8 -4.11 7.68 -7.89
C ALA A 8 -3.84 7.52 -6.39
N ASP A 9 -4.74 8.08 -5.57
CA ASP A 9 -4.87 7.70 -4.16
C ASP A 9 -5.55 6.33 -4.08
N ALA A 10 -4.99 5.39 -3.31
CA ALA A 10 -5.58 4.07 -3.08
C ALA A 10 -7.01 4.15 -2.51
N ALA A 11 -7.30 5.16 -1.67
CA ALA A 11 -8.63 5.42 -1.12
C ALA A 11 -9.64 5.94 -2.16
N GLN A 12 -9.18 6.31 -3.36
CA GLN A 12 -10.01 6.80 -4.47
C GLN A 12 -9.75 6.03 -5.77
N LEU A 13 -9.09 4.86 -5.69
CA LEU A 13 -8.70 4.09 -6.86
C LEU A 13 -9.92 3.72 -7.70
N GLU A 14 -9.83 4.03 -8.99
CA GLU A 14 -10.83 3.70 -9.98
C GLU A 14 -10.15 3.30 -11.29
N ILE A 15 -10.29 2.01 -11.63
CA ILE A 15 -9.81 1.43 -12.87
C ILE A 15 -10.96 0.59 -13.44
N ASP A 16 -11.24 0.73 -14.74
CA ASP A 16 -12.31 0.00 -15.42
C ASP A 16 -11.92 -1.45 -15.76
N CYS A 17 -11.39 -2.17 -14.77
CA CYS A 17 -11.05 -3.58 -14.87
C CYS A 17 -10.94 -4.24 -13.50
N THR A 18 -10.97 -5.57 -13.49
CA THR A 18 -10.76 -6.40 -12.30
C THR A 18 -9.57 -7.34 -12.51
N PHE A 19 -8.98 -7.78 -11.39
CA PHE A 19 -7.77 -8.60 -11.35
C PHE A 19 -7.99 -9.83 -10.48
N ASP A 20 -7.20 -10.88 -10.73
CA ASP A 20 -7.19 -12.09 -9.88
C ASP A 20 -6.37 -11.88 -8.61
N ALA A 21 -5.45 -10.91 -8.61
CA ALA A 21 -4.65 -10.57 -7.44
C ALA A 21 -4.29 -9.08 -7.40
N GLY A 22 -4.15 -8.55 -6.19
CA GLY A 22 -3.60 -7.24 -5.90
C GLY A 22 -2.44 -7.35 -4.91
N PHE A 23 -1.47 -6.44 -5.03
CA PHE A 23 -0.27 -6.42 -4.20
C PHE A 23 0.01 -5.02 -3.69
N SER A 24 0.38 -4.90 -2.41
CA SER A 24 0.90 -3.67 -1.82
C SER A 24 2.10 -4.00 -0.97
N PHE A 25 3.30 -3.76 -1.52
CA PHE A 25 4.57 -4.11 -0.89
C PHE A 25 5.28 -2.91 -0.25
N PHE A 26 6.25 -3.21 0.62
CA PHE A 26 7.13 -2.22 1.25
C PHE A 26 6.35 -1.23 2.11
N ASP A 27 5.43 -1.76 2.91
CA ASP A 27 4.64 -1.01 3.89
C ASP A 27 3.88 0.18 3.28
N SER A 28 3.56 0.12 1.98
CA SER A 28 2.99 1.25 1.23
C SER A 28 1.69 1.78 1.86
N LEU A 29 0.88 0.88 2.43
CA LEU A 29 -0.38 1.25 3.09
C LEU A 29 -0.17 2.00 4.42
N ASN A 30 1.02 1.95 5.04
CA ASN A 30 1.31 2.70 6.26
C ASN A 30 1.28 4.23 6.04
N ASN A 31 1.37 4.70 4.79
CA ASN A 31 1.19 6.12 4.45
C ASN A 31 -0.26 6.61 4.62
N ILE A 32 -1.23 5.70 4.76
CA ILE A 32 -2.63 6.04 4.99
C ILE A 32 -2.89 6.13 6.50
N VAL A 33 -2.75 7.33 7.06
CA VAL A 33 -2.82 7.57 8.51
C VAL A 33 -4.25 7.67 9.06
N GLU A 34 -5.21 7.99 8.21
CA GLU A 34 -6.63 8.08 8.60
C GLU A 34 -7.35 6.75 8.41
N ILE A 35 -7.95 6.24 9.48
CA ILE A 35 -8.64 4.94 9.47
C ILE A 35 -9.78 4.87 8.43
N GLY A 36 -10.45 6.00 8.18
CA GLY A 36 -11.50 6.11 7.16
C GLY A 36 -10.94 5.88 5.75
N GLN A 37 -9.81 6.50 5.45
CA GLN A 37 -9.12 6.35 4.16
C GLN A 37 -8.54 4.95 4.00
N PHE A 38 -7.99 4.36 5.06
CA PHE A 38 -7.47 2.99 5.02
C PHE A 38 -8.58 1.99 4.69
N ARG A 39 -9.75 2.12 5.35
CA ARG A 39 -10.93 1.30 5.03
C ARG A 39 -11.39 1.50 3.58
N ALA A 40 -11.39 2.73 3.08
CA ALA A 40 -11.75 3.01 1.69
C ALA A 40 -10.77 2.38 0.70
N ALA A 41 -9.47 2.42 0.98
CA ALA A 41 -8.44 1.78 0.16
C ALA A 41 -8.65 0.27 0.06
N LEU A 42 -8.87 -0.42 1.18
CA LEU A 42 -9.18 -1.86 1.18
C LEU A 42 -10.47 -2.18 0.42
N ALA A 43 -11.50 -1.35 0.56
CA ALA A 43 -12.76 -1.51 -0.17
C ALA A 43 -12.58 -1.33 -1.68
N ASN A 44 -11.77 -0.35 -2.09
CA ASN A 44 -11.42 -0.16 -3.50
C ASN A 44 -10.64 -1.33 -4.05
N VAL A 45 -9.61 -1.82 -3.35
CA VAL A 45 -8.90 -3.03 -3.79
C VAL A 45 -9.89 -4.18 -3.98
N ARG A 46 -10.78 -4.42 -3.00
CA ARG A 46 -11.80 -5.47 -3.12
C ARG A 46 -12.72 -5.28 -4.33
N ARG A 47 -13.10 -4.04 -4.68
CA ARG A 47 -13.92 -3.72 -5.87
C ARG A 47 -13.23 -4.12 -7.18
N HIS A 48 -11.90 -4.02 -7.22
CA HIS A 48 -11.10 -4.37 -8.39
C HIS A 48 -10.60 -5.83 -8.37
N LEU A 49 -11.07 -6.66 -7.44
CA LEU A 49 -10.77 -8.09 -7.45
C LEU A 49 -11.93 -8.92 -7.98
N ASN A 50 -11.60 -9.91 -8.81
CA ASN A 50 -12.51 -10.97 -9.21
C ASN A 50 -13.04 -11.74 -7.98
N PRO A 51 -14.21 -12.39 -8.05
CA PRO A 51 -14.63 -13.34 -7.03
C PRO A 51 -13.57 -14.41 -6.82
N GLY A 52 -13.10 -14.58 -5.58
CA GLY A 52 -12.01 -15.49 -5.24
C GLY A 52 -10.60 -14.90 -5.41
N GLY A 53 -10.48 -13.68 -5.93
CA GLY A 53 -9.20 -12.99 -6.04
C GLY A 53 -8.59 -12.65 -4.69
N HIS A 54 -7.26 -12.53 -4.66
CA HIS A 54 -6.49 -12.36 -3.43
C HIS A 54 -5.87 -10.96 -3.35
N PHE A 55 -5.79 -10.43 -2.12
CA PHE A 55 -5.00 -9.24 -1.83
C PHE A 55 -3.89 -9.61 -0.86
N LEU A 56 -2.64 -9.36 -1.26
CA LEU A 56 -1.47 -9.56 -0.42
C LEU A 56 -0.84 -8.20 -0.10
N PHE A 57 -0.61 -7.94 1.18
CA PHE A 57 -0.04 -6.70 1.66
C PHE A 57 0.79 -6.94 2.93
N ASP A 58 1.79 -6.09 3.13
CA ASP A 58 2.55 -5.97 4.38
C ASP A 58 2.26 -4.62 5.06
N LEU A 59 2.42 -4.61 6.38
CA LEU A 59 2.32 -3.43 7.23
C LEU A 59 3.41 -3.49 8.29
N ASN A 60 3.90 -2.31 8.65
CA ASN A 60 4.74 -2.18 9.84
C ASN A 60 3.98 -2.60 11.09
N THR A 61 4.63 -3.41 11.92
CA THR A 61 4.13 -3.69 13.26
C THR A 61 4.24 -2.43 14.12
N ALA A 62 3.30 -2.26 15.06
CA ALA A 62 3.38 -1.16 16.03
C ALA A 62 4.72 -1.13 16.77
N PHE A 63 5.26 -2.31 17.08
CA PHE A 63 6.57 -2.48 17.72
C PHE A 63 7.71 -1.80 16.93
N ALA A 64 7.78 -2.02 15.62
CA ALA A 64 8.85 -1.43 14.81
C ALA A 64 8.81 0.11 14.83
N PHE A 65 7.60 0.68 14.88
CA PHE A 65 7.42 2.13 14.99
C PHE A 65 7.81 2.65 16.38
N GLU A 66 7.35 1.99 17.44
CA GLU A 66 7.66 2.35 18.84
C GLU A 66 9.16 2.27 19.16
N GLN A 67 9.91 1.42 18.46
CA GLN A 67 11.35 1.25 18.63
C GLN A 67 12.20 2.15 17.72
N GLY A 68 11.60 3.05 16.93
CA GLY A 68 12.34 3.95 16.04
C GLY A 68 13.14 3.22 14.94
N MET A 69 12.71 2.02 14.55
CA MET A 69 13.45 1.18 13.58
C MET A 69 13.47 1.73 12.15
N PHE A 70 12.74 2.84 11.92
CA PHE A 70 12.68 3.55 10.64
C PHE A 70 13.48 4.86 10.65
N ASP A 71 14.06 5.23 11.80
CA ASP A 71 14.93 6.40 11.90
C ASP A 71 16.28 6.02 11.28
N GLN A 72 16.53 6.52 10.08
CA GLN A 72 17.87 6.45 9.49
C GLN A 72 18.72 7.54 10.15
N GLU A 73 19.74 7.15 10.90
CA GLU A 73 20.86 8.07 11.15
C GLU A 73 21.56 8.28 9.80
N GLU A 74 21.61 9.52 9.32
CA GLU A 74 22.44 9.88 8.17
C GLU A 74 23.88 9.43 8.48
N SER A 75 24.37 8.41 7.77
CA SER A 75 25.81 8.14 7.73
C SER A 75 26.45 9.28 6.94
N ASP A 76 27.39 9.96 7.59
CA ASP A 76 28.20 11.10 7.12
C ASP A 76 28.42 11.14 5.59
N PRO A 77 28.21 12.28 4.90
CA PRO A 77 28.39 12.39 3.45
C PRO A 77 29.84 12.27 2.95
N ASP A 78 30.81 11.96 3.82
CA ASP A 78 32.25 11.89 3.54
C ASP A 78 32.89 10.48 3.73
N GLU A 79 32.11 9.39 3.83
CA GLU A 79 32.60 7.98 3.72
C GLU A 79 32.24 7.28 2.39
#